data_AF-A0A5B9QBB5-F1
#
_entry.id   AF-A0A5B9QBB5-F1
#
_cell.length_a   1.000
_cell.length_b   1.000
_cell.length_c   1.000
_cell.angle_alpha   90.00
_cell.angle_beta   90.00
_cell.angle_gamma   90.00
#
_symmetry.space_group_name_H-M   'P 1'
#
loop_
_entity.id
_entity.type
_entity.pdbx_description
1 polymer ?
#
loop_
_entity_poly.entity_id
_entity_poly.type
_entity_poly.pdbx_seq_one_letter_code
_entity_poly.pdbx_strand_id
1 'polypeptide(L)'
;MPLPCPSCGFLTVDEDCYGTYNICPICGWEDDAVQLANPACGGGANGDSLIDAQLAALAEHPLNITVADEIVRDKQWRPLNASELEKANTEKQTKYWMNKAIYDPATAYWNNSKPIYLVDGDDFTTLEGFYDVVSRVLIPNVEWGKNLDAFNDILRGGFGTPDGGFVIRWLNSRKSQECLGYPETVRQLNFRLNRCHPSNVPHVHEQLVAAESGNGPTVYDWLLEIIRVHCADGEESEDGVELLLE
;
A
#
# COMPACT_ATOMS: atom_id res chain seq x y z
N MET A 1 11.15 21.93 5.29
CA MET A 1 10.71 21.44 6.62
C MET A 1 11.74 20.41 7.01
N PRO A 2 12.26 20.40 8.25
CA PRO A 2 13.30 19.45 8.63
C PRO A 2 12.80 18.03 8.41
N LEU A 3 13.68 17.14 7.97
CA LEU A 3 13.39 15.73 7.73
C LEU A 3 13.84 14.88 8.94
N PRO A 4 13.19 13.73 9.20
CA PRO A 4 13.64 12.84 10.28
C PRO A 4 15.01 12.24 9.98
N CYS A 5 15.86 12.18 10.99
CA CYS A 5 17.09 11.40 10.96
C CYS A 5 16.75 9.93 10.69
N PRO A 6 17.40 9.28 9.70
CA PRO A 6 17.15 7.87 9.40
C PRO A 6 17.34 6.91 10.57
N SER A 7 18.26 7.23 11.50
CA SER A 7 18.62 6.37 12.62
C SER A 7 17.67 6.52 13.83
N CYS A 8 17.31 7.75 14.23
CA CYS A 8 16.58 7.99 15.47
C CYS A 8 15.18 8.63 15.32
N GLY A 9 14.84 9.08 14.11
CA GLY A 9 13.55 9.68 13.77
C GLY A 9 13.32 11.12 14.21
N PHE A 10 14.24 11.73 14.96
CA PHE A 10 14.15 13.14 15.33
C PHE A 10 14.36 14.05 14.11
N LEU A 11 13.61 15.15 14.03
CA LEU A 11 13.64 16.10 12.92
C LEU A 11 14.93 16.95 12.94
N THR A 12 16.05 16.36 12.47
CA THR A 12 17.40 16.96 12.56
C THR A 12 18.10 17.14 11.22
N VAL A 13 17.49 16.71 10.12
CA VAL A 13 18.05 16.95 8.78
C VAL A 13 17.47 18.26 8.28
N ASP A 14 18.30 19.31 8.27
CA ASP A 14 17.88 20.71 8.06
C ASP A 14 17.69 21.10 6.57
N GLU A 15 17.54 20.11 5.68
CA GLU A 15 17.28 20.30 4.24
C GLU A 15 16.02 19.55 3.77
N ASP A 16 15.62 19.75 2.52
CA ASP A 16 14.48 19.07 1.89
C ASP A 16 14.87 17.74 1.19
N CYS A 17 16.13 17.32 1.32
CA CYS A 17 16.64 16.05 0.81
C CYS A 17 17.60 15.36 1.81
N TYR A 18 17.84 14.06 1.59
CA TYR A 18 18.82 13.25 2.32
C TYR A 18 20.19 13.26 1.64
N GLY A 19 21.25 12.88 2.36
CA GLY A 19 22.62 12.86 1.84
C GLY A 19 23.36 14.18 2.01
N THR A 20 22.99 14.96 3.02
CA THR A 20 23.62 16.24 3.39
C THR A 20 24.95 16.07 4.11
N TYR A 21 25.24 14.85 4.61
CA TYR A 21 26.39 14.55 5.49
C TYR A 21 26.38 15.34 6.81
N ASN A 22 25.25 15.94 7.18
CA ASN A 22 25.10 16.57 8.49
C ASN A 22 24.99 15.48 9.56
N ILE A 23 25.64 15.72 10.70
CA ILE A 23 25.62 14.79 11.83
C ILE A 23 24.42 15.13 12.72
N CYS A 24 23.57 14.12 12.95
CA CYS A 24 22.44 14.22 13.84
C CYS A 24 22.91 14.53 15.27
N PRO A 25 22.48 15.64 15.89
CA PRO A 25 22.89 16.00 17.25
C PRO A 25 22.34 15.06 18.32
N ILE A 26 21.31 14.27 18.00
CA ILE A 26 20.67 13.34 18.96
C ILE A 26 21.38 11.99 19.01
N CYS A 27 21.66 11.38 17.86
CA CYS A 27 22.19 10.01 17.80
C CYS A 27 23.57 9.89 17.14
N GLY A 28 24.14 10.99 16.65
CA GLY A 28 25.45 11.02 16.00
C GLY A 28 25.51 10.44 14.59
N TRP A 29 24.37 10.01 14.01
CA TRP A 29 24.30 9.53 12.63
C TRP A 29 24.63 10.64 11.63
N GLU A 30 25.60 10.40 10.74
CA GLU A 30 25.91 11.26 9.60
C GLU A 30 24.94 10.96 8.44
N ASP A 31 24.23 11.97 7.95
CA ASP A 31 23.20 11.82 6.93
C ASP A 31 23.76 11.36 5.57
N ASP A 32 23.83 10.04 5.38
CA ASP A 32 24.32 9.36 4.19
C ASP A 32 23.19 8.66 3.42
N ALA A 33 22.83 9.22 2.26
CA ALA A 33 21.83 8.70 1.34
C ALA A 33 22.14 7.30 0.79
N VAL A 34 23.42 6.91 0.70
CA VAL A 34 23.83 5.56 0.27
C VAL A 34 23.55 4.55 1.37
N GLN A 35 23.86 4.88 2.63
CA GLN A 35 23.57 4.01 3.76
C GLN A 35 22.08 3.94 4.09
N LEU A 36 21.32 5.03 3.85
CA LEU A 36 19.85 4.99 3.88
C LEU A 36 19.29 3.97 2.87
N ALA A 37 19.85 3.93 1.65
CA ALA A 37 19.43 2.99 0.62
C ALA A 37 19.92 1.54 0.85
N ASN A 38 20.95 1.34 1.65
CA ASN A 38 21.58 0.05 1.89
C ASN A 38 21.72 -0.19 3.40
N PRO A 39 20.61 -0.33 4.15
CA PRO A 39 20.61 -0.14 5.60
C PRO A 39 21.41 -1.19 6.38
N ALA A 40 21.67 -2.36 5.80
CA ALA A 40 22.53 -3.39 6.40
C ALA A 40 24.04 -3.13 6.22
N CYS A 41 24.42 -2.08 5.49
CA CYS A 41 25.80 -1.82 5.07
C CYS A 41 26.43 -0.68 5.88
N GLY A 42 27.65 -0.93 6.37
CA GLY A 42 28.46 0.03 7.11
C GLY A 42 29.75 0.37 6.36
N GLY A 43 30.64 1.11 7.00
CA GLY A 43 31.94 1.50 6.42
C GLY A 43 31.86 2.60 5.36
N GLY A 44 30.78 3.40 5.37
CA GLY A 44 30.60 4.59 4.56
C GLY A 44 30.94 5.86 5.36
N ALA A 45 30.09 6.89 5.28
CA ALA A 45 30.19 8.04 6.18
C ALA A 45 30.06 7.59 7.65
N ASN A 46 29.20 6.62 7.91
CA ASN A 46 29.07 5.95 9.20
C ASN A 46 29.84 4.63 9.20
N GLY A 47 30.56 4.37 10.29
CA GLY A 47 31.25 3.09 10.50
C GLY A 47 30.27 1.92 10.63
N ASP A 48 29.21 2.12 11.42
CA ASP A 48 28.14 1.15 11.62
C ASP A 48 27.10 1.18 10.49
N SER A 49 26.28 0.14 10.39
CA SER A 49 25.15 0.11 9.47
C SER A 49 23.98 0.93 10.01
N LEU A 50 23.03 1.30 9.13
CA LEU A 50 21.81 1.99 9.59
C LEU A 50 21.02 1.11 10.57
N ILE A 51 20.96 -0.21 10.33
CA ILE A 51 20.31 -1.16 11.25
C ILE A 51 20.92 -1.08 12.65
N ASP A 52 22.26 -1.13 12.74
CA ASP A 52 22.96 -1.07 14.03
C ASP A 52 22.74 0.29 14.71
N ALA A 53 22.81 1.38 13.93
CA ALA A 53 22.56 2.72 14.44
C ALA A 53 21.12 2.90 14.95
N GLN A 54 20.13 2.30 14.29
CA GLN A 54 18.74 2.31 14.77
C GLN A 54 18.59 1.57 16.10
N LEU A 55 19.23 0.41 16.23
CA LEU A 55 19.20 -0.36 17.48
C LEU A 55 19.83 0.43 18.63
N ALA A 56 20.97 1.07 18.39
CA ALA A 56 21.64 1.92 19.38
C ALA A 56 20.78 3.13 19.75
N ALA A 57 20.23 3.84 18.76
CA ALA A 57 19.37 5.01 18.98
C ALA A 57 18.09 4.66 19.74
N LEU A 58 17.48 3.50 19.47
CA LEU A 58 16.28 3.05 20.19
C LEU A 58 16.56 2.55 21.61
N ALA A 59 17.78 2.09 21.88
CA ALA A 59 18.19 1.74 23.24
C ALA A 59 18.33 2.99 24.13
N GLU A 60 18.79 4.11 23.56
CA GLU A 60 18.92 5.41 24.26
C GLU A 60 17.60 6.21 24.28
N HIS A 61 16.90 6.23 23.15
CA HIS A 61 15.63 6.94 22.96
C HIS A 61 14.53 5.97 22.46
N PRO A 62 13.90 5.20 23.35
CA PRO A 62 12.82 4.28 22.98
C PRO A 62 11.64 4.99 22.28
N LEU A 63 10.79 4.23 21.57
CA LEU A 63 9.73 4.79 20.71
C LEU A 63 8.76 5.74 21.42
N ASN A 64 8.51 5.53 22.71
CA ASN A 64 7.64 6.38 23.52
C ASN A 64 8.26 7.75 23.90
N ILE A 65 9.55 7.96 23.63
CA ILE A 65 10.21 9.25 23.77
C ILE A 65 10.06 10.02 22.47
N THR A 66 9.15 10.99 22.44
CA THR A 66 8.82 11.75 21.22
C THR A 66 9.51 13.12 21.15
N VAL A 67 10.23 13.51 22.20
CA VAL A 67 11.00 14.76 22.27
C VAL A 67 12.34 14.50 22.96
N ALA A 68 13.44 14.95 22.36
CA ALA A 68 14.80 14.92 22.91
C ALA A 68 15.51 16.23 22.52
N ASP A 69 16.16 16.90 23.47
CA ASP A 69 16.81 18.21 23.28
C ASP A 69 15.93 19.24 22.54
N GLU A 70 14.65 19.32 22.92
CA GLU A 70 13.63 20.18 22.29
C GLU A 70 13.30 19.83 20.83
N ILE A 71 13.93 18.80 20.26
CA ILE A 71 13.65 18.27 18.92
C ILE A 71 12.57 17.19 19.00
N VAL A 72 11.58 17.30 18.12
CA VAL A 72 10.45 16.36 18.05
C VAL A 72 10.78 15.20 17.11
N ARG A 73 10.38 13.99 17.49
CA ARG A 73 10.41 12.81 16.63
C ARG A 73 9.29 12.88 15.60
N ASP A 74 9.61 12.64 14.33
CA ASP A 74 8.62 12.59 13.27
C ASP A 74 7.56 11.50 13.56
N LYS A 75 6.31 11.81 13.23
CA LYS A 75 5.18 10.92 13.54
C LYS A 75 5.07 9.73 12.58
N GLN A 76 5.63 9.85 11.38
CA GLN A 76 5.62 8.80 10.36
C GLN A 76 6.88 7.94 10.45
N TRP A 77 7.98 8.48 11.00
CA TRP A 77 9.20 7.70 11.20
C TRP A 77 8.96 6.47 12.07
N ARG A 78 9.50 5.36 11.60
CA ARG A 78 9.54 4.07 12.30
C ARG A 78 10.88 3.39 12.01
N PRO A 79 11.36 2.50 12.88
CA PRO A 79 12.50 1.65 12.54
C PRO A 79 12.17 0.67 11.41
N LEU A 80 13.21 0.07 10.85
CA LEU A 80 13.08 -1.03 9.90
C LEU A 80 12.31 -2.20 10.55
N ASN A 81 11.33 -2.73 9.83
CA ASN A 81 10.56 -3.91 10.26
C ASN A 81 11.29 -5.22 9.89
N ALA A 82 10.78 -6.36 10.36
CA ALA A 82 11.43 -7.65 10.15
C ALA A 82 11.66 -8.02 8.67
N SER A 83 10.69 -7.74 7.79
CA SER A 83 10.80 -8.01 6.34
C SER A 83 11.85 -7.10 5.69
N GLU A 84 11.88 -5.82 6.05
CA GLU A 84 12.88 -4.86 5.55
C GLU A 84 14.30 -5.23 6.01
N LEU A 85 14.45 -5.71 7.25
CA LEU A 85 15.72 -6.21 7.78
C LEU A 85 16.20 -7.45 7.01
N GLU A 86 15.33 -8.43 6.75
CA GLU A 86 15.67 -9.63 6.00
C GLU A 86 16.07 -9.31 4.56
N LYS A 87 15.29 -8.45 3.89
CA LYS A 87 15.57 -7.97 2.54
C LYS A 87 16.94 -7.28 2.49
N ALA A 88 17.20 -6.32 3.38
CA ALA A 88 18.46 -5.57 3.39
C ALA A 88 19.69 -6.49 3.60
N ASN A 89 19.56 -7.50 4.46
CA ASN A 89 20.63 -8.49 4.66
C ASN A 89 20.86 -9.37 3.43
N THR A 90 19.80 -9.77 2.74
CA THR A 90 19.87 -10.52 1.48
C THR A 90 20.51 -9.70 0.35
N GLU A 91 20.12 -8.43 0.23
CA GLU A 91 20.69 -7.49 -0.75
C GLU A 91 22.19 -7.29 -0.51
N LYS A 92 22.60 -7.05 0.74
CA LYS A 92 24.03 -6.92 1.13
C LYS A 92 24.85 -8.15 0.74
N GLN A 93 24.32 -9.36 0.95
CA GLN A 93 24.99 -10.61 0.57
C GLN A 93 25.14 -10.75 -0.95
N THR A 94 24.15 -10.27 -1.70
CA THR A 94 24.16 -10.29 -3.17
C THR A 94 25.15 -9.27 -3.73
N LYS A 95 25.12 -8.04 -3.21
CA LYS A 95 26.05 -6.96 -3.56
C LYS A 95 26.09 -5.96 -2.39
N TYR A 96 27.27 -5.74 -1.82
CA TYR A 96 27.44 -4.90 -0.64
C TYR A 96 26.85 -3.48 -0.80
N TRP A 97 26.97 -2.86 -1.98
CA TRP A 97 26.26 -1.62 -2.33
C TRP A 97 25.30 -1.90 -3.49
N MET A 98 24.13 -2.43 -3.19
CA MET A 98 23.14 -2.87 -4.17
C MET A 98 22.33 -1.70 -4.72
N ASN A 99 21.77 -0.89 -3.83
CA ASN A 99 20.80 0.15 -4.15
C ASN A 99 21.46 1.51 -4.38
N LYS A 100 20.81 2.34 -5.19
CA LYS A 100 21.21 3.74 -5.42
C LYS A 100 20.82 4.60 -4.23
N ALA A 101 21.59 5.65 -3.98
CA ALA A 101 21.34 6.61 -2.90
C ALA A 101 19.92 7.16 -2.93
N ILE A 102 19.31 7.27 -1.74
CA ILE A 102 17.97 7.85 -1.52
C ILE A 102 18.15 9.31 -1.11
N TYR A 103 17.85 10.23 -2.03
CA TYR A 103 17.83 11.68 -1.76
C TYR A 103 16.42 12.19 -1.48
N ASP A 104 15.42 11.61 -2.15
CA ASP A 104 14.03 12.03 -2.06
C ASP A 104 13.37 11.43 -0.80
N PRO A 105 12.89 12.26 0.15
CA PRO A 105 12.23 11.78 1.35
C PRO A 105 10.97 10.93 1.07
N ALA A 106 10.34 11.09 -0.10
CA ALA A 106 9.21 10.24 -0.53
C ALA A 106 9.59 8.76 -0.68
N THR A 107 10.89 8.45 -0.81
CA THR A 107 11.40 7.10 -1.06
C THR A 107 12.04 6.44 0.17
N ALA A 108 12.06 7.12 1.32
CA ALA A 108 12.56 6.56 2.56
C ALA A 108 11.66 5.43 3.07
N TYR A 109 12.23 4.40 3.71
CA TYR A 109 11.49 3.18 4.09
C TYR A 109 10.38 3.42 5.14
N TRP A 110 10.48 4.48 5.96
CA TRP A 110 9.40 4.86 6.89
C TRP A 110 8.33 5.72 6.22
N ASN A 111 8.60 6.29 5.04
CA ASN A 111 7.61 7.06 4.31
C ASN A 111 6.65 6.07 3.64
N ASN A 112 5.64 5.66 4.41
CA ASN A 112 4.52 4.83 3.98
C ASN A 112 3.60 5.61 3.03
N SER A 113 4.13 6.22 1.97
CA SER A 113 3.32 6.47 0.78
C SER A 113 3.02 5.11 0.19
N LYS A 114 1.93 4.50 0.65
CA LYS A 114 1.38 3.27 0.10
C LYS A 114 1.39 3.38 -1.43
N PRO A 115 1.89 2.36 -2.16
CA PRO A 115 1.87 2.39 -3.61
C PRO A 115 0.47 2.73 -4.12
N ILE A 116 0.39 3.67 -5.06
CA ILE A 116 -0.90 4.11 -5.61
C ILE A 116 -1.14 3.36 -6.92
N TYR A 117 -2.20 2.56 -6.95
CA TYR A 117 -2.71 1.92 -8.15
C TYR A 117 -3.85 2.75 -8.73
N LEU A 118 -3.73 3.12 -10.01
CA LEU A 118 -4.72 3.90 -10.72
C LEU A 118 -5.72 2.99 -11.43
N VAL A 119 -6.98 3.09 -11.04
CA VAL A 119 -8.09 2.44 -11.73
C VAL A 119 -8.90 3.55 -12.41
N ASP A 120 -8.83 3.62 -13.74
CA ASP A 120 -9.55 4.65 -14.50
C ASP A 120 -10.88 4.10 -15.03
N GLY A 121 -11.99 4.73 -14.66
CA GLY A 121 -13.32 4.40 -15.16
C GLY A 121 -13.50 4.61 -16.66
N ASP A 122 -12.57 5.31 -17.32
CA ASP A 122 -12.54 5.40 -18.77
C ASP A 122 -12.11 4.08 -19.46
N ASP A 123 -11.39 3.21 -18.75
CA ASP A 123 -10.79 1.99 -19.31
C ASP A 123 -11.75 0.79 -19.37
N PHE A 124 -12.94 0.89 -18.79
CA PHE A 124 -13.91 -0.20 -18.76
C PHE A 124 -15.35 0.27 -18.70
N THR A 125 -16.26 -0.56 -19.20
CA THR A 125 -17.71 -0.35 -19.11
C THR A 125 -18.46 -1.57 -18.56
N THR A 126 -17.75 -2.65 -18.22
CA THR A 126 -18.33 -3.90 -17.71
C THR A 126 -17.49 -4.44 -16.55
N LEU A 127 -18.04 -5.39 -15.77
CA LEU A 127 -17.34 -6.03 -14.66
C LEU A 127 -16.10 -6.81 -15.15
N GLU A 128 -16.17 -7.47 -16.29
CA GLU A 128 -15.03 -8.18 -16.87
C GLU A 128 -13.94 -7.19 -17.30
N GLY A 129 -14.32 -6.03 -17.85
CA GLY A 129 -13.36 -4.96 -18.16
C GLY A 129 -12.67 -4.42 -16.90
N PHE A 130 -13.40 -4.28 -15.79
CA PHE A 130 -12.79 -3.93 -14.50
C PHE A 130 -11.76 -4.98 -14.06
N TYR A 131 -12.07 -6.28 -14.18
CA TYR A 131 -11.10 -7.34 -13.88
C TYR A 131 -9.86 -7.30 -14.77
N ASP A 132 -9.99 -6.90 -16.04
CA ASP A 132 -8.84 -6.71 -16.94
C ASP A 132 -7.97 -5.52 -16.49
N VAL A 133 -8.57 -4.45 -15.93
CA VAL A 133 -7.81 -3.37 -15.30
C VAL A 133 -7.09 -3.87 -14.05
N VAL A 134 -7.73 -4.65 -13.18
CA VAL A 134 -7.09 -5.27 -12.00
C VAL A 134 -5.89 -6.12 -12.41
N SER A 135 -6.05 -6.99 -13.41
CA SER A 135 -4.95 -7.79 -13.97
C SER A 135 -3.80 -6.93 -14.48
N ARG A 136 -4.08 -5.78 -15.10
CA ARG A 136 -3.04 -4.91 -15.67
C ARG A 136 -2.32 -4.09 -14.60
N VAL A 137 -3.06 -3.61 -13.61
CA VAL A 137 -2.60 -2.56 -12.69
C VAL A 137 -2.13 -3.16 -11.36
N LEU A 138 -2.94 -4.00 -10.72
CA LEU A 138 -2.66 -4.49 -9.36
C LEU A 138 -1.73 -5.71 -9.39
N ILE A 139 -2.01 -6.67 -10.28
CA ILE A 139 -1.35 -7.98 -10.28
C ILE A 139 -0.86 -8.41 -11.68
N PRO A 140 0.05 -7.63 -12.31
CA PRO A 140 0.50 -7.90 -13.67
C PRO A 140 1.14 -9.29 -13.80
N ASN A 141 0.73 -10.03 -14.83
CA ASN A 141 1.20 -11.38 -15.17
C ASN A 141 0.81 -12.47 -14.16
N VAL A 142 -0.19 -12.22 -13.30
CA VAL A 142 -0.74 -13.22 -12.39
C VAL A 142 -2.12 -13.66 -12.89
N GLU A 143 -2.28 -14.96 -13.09
CA GLU A 143 -3.58 -15.57 -13.42
C GLU A 143 -4.43 -15.70 -12.15
N TRP A 144 -5.71 -15.36 -12.24
CA TRP A 144 -6.63 -15.37 -11.11
C TRP A 144 -8.08 -15.64 -11.56
N GLY A 145 -8.97 -15.91 -10.60
CA GLY A 145 -10.32 -16.43 -10.86
C GLY A 145 -11.30 -15.48 -11.57
N LYS A 146 -10.94 -14.20 -11.77
CA LYS A 146 -11.78 -13.14 -12.38
C LYS A 146 -13.25 -13.16 -11.89
N ASN A 147 -13.41 -13.16 -10.57
CA ASN A 147 -14.69 -13.12 -9.89
C ASN A 147 -14.54 -12.30 -8.58
N LEU A 148 -15.66 -11.99 -7.92
CA LEU A 148 -15.66 -11.11 -6.74
C LEU A 148 -14.85 -11.68 -5.56
N ASP A 149 -14.95 -12.99 -5.30
CA ASP A 149 -14.20 -13.63 -4.22
C ASP A 149 -12.70 -13.57 -4.50
N ALA A 150 -12.29 -13.87 -5.73
CA ALA A 150 -10.89 -13.78 -6.14
C ALA A 150 -10.37 -12.33 -6.15
N PHE A 151 -11.24 -11.34 -6.36
CA PHE A 151 -10.89 -9.92 -6.23
C PHE A 151 -10.66 -9.54 -4.77
N ASN A 152 -11.54 -9.99 -3.86
CA ASN A 152 -11.37 -9.86 -2.42
C ASN A 152 -10.03 -10.47 -1.95
N ASP A 153 -9.67 -11.66 -2.45
CA ASP A 153 -8.39 -12.28 -2.13
C ASP A 153 -7.17 -11.47 -2.59
N ILE A 154 -7.24 -10.79 -3.75
CA ILE A 154 -6.16 -9.91 -4.23
C ILE A 154 -5.91 -8.74 -3.28
N LEU A 155 -6.98 -8.18 -2.72
CA LEU A 155 -6.88 -7.05 -1.78
C LEU A 155 -6.24 -7.47 -0.46
N ARG A 156 -6.51 -8.70 0.00
CA ARG A 156 -5.82 -9.32 1.15
C ARG A 156 -4.34 -9.59 0.90
N GLY A 157 -3.99 -9.91 -0.35
CA GLY A 157 -2.62 -10.03 -0.82
C GLY A 157 -2.13 -11.44 -1.09
N GLY A 158 -0.82 -11.60 -1.30
CA GLY A 158 -0.22 -12.86 -1.75
C GLY A 158 -0.20 -13.05 -3.28
N PHE A 159 -0.59 -12.01 -4.03
CA PHE A 159 -0.62 -12.01 -5.51
C PHE A 159 0.44 -11.07 -6.12
N GLY A 160 1.45 -10.68 -5.34
CA GLY A 160 2.44 -9.65 -5.72
C GLY A 160 2.02 -8.22 -5.38
N THR A 161 0.91 -8.06 -4.65
CA THR A 161 0.52 -6.80 -4.01
C THR A 161 1.41 -6.51 -2.79
N PRO A 162 1.59 -5.23 -2.38
CA PRO A 162 2.49 -4.87 -1.28
C PRO A 162 2.01 -5.38 0.09
N ASP A 163 2.92 -5.94 0.89
CA ASP A 163 2.63 -6.47 2.24
C ASP A 163 2.16 -5.40 3.25
N GLY A 164 2.43 -4.11 2.98
CA GLY A 164 2.01 -2.97 3.81
C GLY A 164 0.72 -2.29 3.35
N GLY A 165 0.00 -2.93 2.42
CA GLY A 165 -1.17 -2.36 1.76
C GLY A 165 -0.83 -1.33 0.68
N PHE A 166 -1.86 -0.80 0.04
CA PHE A 166 -1.75 0.09 -1.11
C PHE A 166 -2.96 1.00 -1.22
N VAL A 167 -2.85 2.08 -2.02
CA VAL A 167 -3.97 2.97 -2.31
C VAL A 167 -4.55 2.61 -3.68
N ILE A 168 -5.84 2.34 -3.76
CA ILE A 168 -6.60 2.35 -5.00
C ILE A 168 -7.11 3.77 -5.21
N ARG A 169 -6.61 4.45 -6.24
CA ARG A 169 -7.14 5.72 -6.70
C ARG A 169 -8.01 5.47 -7.93
N TRP A 170 -9.32 5.55 -7.73
CA TRP A 170 -10.34 5.28 -8.74
C TRP A 170 -10.73 6.57 -9.44
N LEU A 171 -10.10 6.83 -10.58
CA LEU A 171 -10.35 7.99 -11.43
C LEU A 171 -11.63 7.79 -12.25
N ASN A 172 -12.34 8.87 -12.57
CA ASN A 172 -13.60 8.83 -13.33
C ASN A 172 -14.61 7.83 -12.72
N SER A 173 -14.62 7.73 -11.39
CA SER A 173 -15.39 6.76 -10.63
C SER A 173 -16.90 6.91 -10.88
N ARG A 174 -17.37 8.14 -11.13
CA ARG A 174 -18.76 8.39 -11.53
C ARG A 174 -19.13 7.70 -12.85
N LYS A 175 -18.22 7.65 -13.82
CA LYS A 175 -18.44 6.94 -15.08
C LYS A 175 -18.54 5.44 -14.83
N SER A 176 -17.66 4.88 -13.98
CA SER A 176 -17.77 3.48 -13.54
C SER A 176 -19.11 3.21 -12.86
N GLN A 177 -19.60 4.11 -12.02
CA GLN A 177 -20.92 3.97 -11.39
C GLN A 177 -22.06 3.92 -12.42
N GLU A 178 -22.00 4.75 -13.47
CA GLU A 178 -23.00 4.74 -14.55
C GLU A 178 -22.92 3.44 -15.38
N CYS A 179 -21.71 3.02 -15.77
CA CYS A 179 -21.50 1.82 -16.58
C CYS A 179 -21.79 0.52 -15.81
N LEU A 180 -21.38 0.44 -14.54
CA LEU A 180 -21.57 -0.72 -13.67
C LEU A 180 -22.87 -0.63 -12.84
N GLY A 181 -23.81 0.22 -13.25
CA GLY A 181 -25.11 0.39 -12.61
C GLY A 181 -26.09 -0.77 -12.89
N TYR A 182 -27.40 -0.51 -12.77
CA TYR A 182 -28.43 -1.55 -12.89
C TYR A 182 -28.40 -2.35 -14.21
N PRO A 183 -28.16 -1.78 -15.41
CA PRO A 183 -28.09 -2.56 -16.65
C PRO A 183 -27.01 -3.65 -16.61
N GLU A 184 -25.80 -3.31 -16.15
CA GLU A 184 -24.71 -4.27 -15.98
C GLU A 184 -25.00 -5.25 -14.84
N THR A 185 -25.63 -4.79 -13.76
CA THR A 185 -26.03 -5.63 -12.63
C THR A 185 -27.02 -6.71 -13.05
N VAL A 186 -28.07 -6.34 -13.80
CA VAL A 186 -29.03 -7.27 -14.39
C VAL A 186 -28.33 -8.27 -15.32
N ARG A 187 -27.37 -7.81 -16.13
CA ARG A 187 -26.58 -8.70 -16.99
C ARG A 187 -25.81 -9.72 -16.15
N GLN A 188 -25.08 -9.29 -15.12
CA GLN A 188 -24.29 -10.16 -14.25
C GLN A 188 -25.16 -11.14 -13.46
N LEU A 189 -26.32 -10.72 -12.93
CA LEU A 189 -27.24 -11.59 -12.22
C LEU A 189 -27.86 -12.66 -13.13
N ASN A 190 -28.18 -12.32 -14.37
CA ASN A 190 -28.59 -13.31 -15.38
C ASN A 190 -27.49 -14.35 -15.65
N PHE A 191 -26.22 -13.92 -15.77
CA PHE A 191 -25.10 -14.86 -15.90
C PHE A 191 -24.96 -15.76 -14.66
N ARG A 192 -25.10 -15.21 -13.46
CA ARG A 192 -25.04 -15.95 -12.20
C ARG A 192 -26.18 -16.96 -12.09
N LEU A 193 -27.42 -16.60 -12.43
CA LEU A 193 -28.57 -17.53 -12.40
C LEU A 193 -28.32 -18.80 -13.21
N ASN A 194 -27.68 -18.67 -14.37
CA ASN A 194 -27.38 -19.80 -15.24
C ASN A 194 -26.26 -20.73 -14.71
N ARG A 195 -25.49 -20.30 -13.70
CA ARG A 195 -24.31 -21.03 -13.21
C ARG A 195 -24.34 -21.35 -11.72
N CYS A 196 -25.20 -20.68 -10.95
CA CYS A 196 -25.26 -20.86 -9.51
C CYS A 196 -25.84 -22.22 -9.13
N HIS A 197 -25.45 -22.71 -7.95
CA HIS A 197 -26.02 -23.93 -7.39
C HIS A 197 -27.54 -23.79 -7.21
N PRO A 198 -28.36 -24.83 -7.42
CA PRO A 198 -29.82 -24.75 -7.30
C PRO A 198 -30.35 -24.13 -6.01
N SER A 199 -29.63 -24.30 -4.88
CA SER A 199 -30.00 -23.69 -3.60
C SER A 199 -29.94 -22.15 -3.59
N ASN A 200 -29.11 -21.56 -4.44
CA ASN A 200 -28.92 -20.10 -4.52
C ASN A 200 -29.84 -19.46 -5.57
N VAL A 201 -30.44 -20.23 -6.47
CA VAL A 201 -31.32 -19.72 -7.53
C VAL A 201 -32.42 -18.80 -6.99
N PRO A 202 -33.16 -19.13 -5.92
CA PRO A 202 -34.19 -18.24 -5.39
C PRO A 202 -33.64 -16.88 -4.97
N HIS A 203 -32.48 -16.87 -4.31
CA HIS A 203 -31.85 -15.65 -3.83
C HIS A 203 -31.33 -14.77 -4.98
N VAL A 204 -30.63 -15.37 -5.96
CA VAL A 204 -30.14 -14.62 -7.13
C VAL A 204 -31.31 -14.10 -7.97
N HIS A 205 -32.42 -14.83 -8.04
CA HIS A 205 -33.62 -14.37 -8.74
C HIS A 205 -34.26 -13.16 -8.05
N GLU A 206 -34.35 -13.17 -6.71
CA GLU A 206 -34.81 -12.02 -5.93
C GLU A 206 -33.93 -10.78 -6.16
N GLN A 207 -32.60 -10.95 -6.15
CA GLN A 207 -31.66 -9.89 -6.49
C GLN A 207 -31.88 -9.36 -7.91
N LEU A 208 -32.12 -10.25 -8.88
CA LEU A 208 -32.38 -9.87 -10.27
C LEU A 208 -33.66 -9.01 -10.38
N VAL A 209 -34.75 -9.44 -9.76
CA VAL A 209 -36.02 -8.69 -9.76
C VAL A 209 -35.87 -7.32 -9.09
N ALA A 210 -35.12 -7.25 -7.99
CA ALA A 210 -34.80 -5.99 -7.33
C ALA A 210 -34.00 -5.07 -8.27
N ALA A 211 -32.95 -5.57 -8.90
CA ALA A 211 -32.11 -4.81 -9.82
C ALA A 211 -32.86 -4.33 -11.07
N GLU A 212 -33.73 -5.16 -11.65
CA GLU A 212 -34.62 -4.78 -12.77
C GLU A 212 -35.57 -3.64 -12.39
N SER A 213 -35.94 -3.55 -11.11
CA SER A 213 -36.76 -2.47 -10.56
C SER A 213 -35.95 -1.26 -10.07
N GLY A 214 -34.63 -1.25 -10.28
CA GLY A 214 -33.73 -0.19 -9.82
C GLY A 214 -33.56 -0.15 -8.30
N ASN A 215 -33.63 -1.32 -7.63
CA ASN A 215 -33.44 -1.46 -6.19
C ASN A 215 -32.28 -2.40 -5.87
N GLY A 216 -31.73 -2.27 -4.66
CA GLY A 216 -30.61 -3.07 -4.18
C GLY A 216 -29.26 -2.61 -4.74
N PRO A 217 -28.17 -3.24 -4.29
CA PRO A 217 -26.81 -2.87 -4.68
C PRO A 217 -26.52 -3.25 -6.13
N THR A 218 -25.79 -2.37 -6.81
CA THR A 218 -25.29 -2.57 -8.18
C THR A 218 -23.94 -3.28 -8.18
N VAL A 219 -23.44 -3.66 -9.35
CA VAL A 219 -22.07 -4.17 -9.52
C VAL A 219 -21.04 -3.18 -9.00
N TYR A 220 -21.23 -1.88 -9.23
CA TYR A 220 -20.38 -0.84 -8.68
C TYR A 220 -20.37 -0.89 -7.13
N ASP A 221 -21.54 -1.05 -6.52
CA ASP A 221 -21.67 -1.13 -5.06
C ASP A 221 -20.98 -2.39 -4.51
N TRP A 222 -21.11 -3.55 -5.18
CA TRP A 222 -20.42 -4.79 -4.77
C TRP A 222 -18.90 -4.62 -4.74
N LEU A 223 -18.33 -3.94 -5.74
CA LEU A 223 -16.89 -3.66 -5.79
C LEU A 223 -16.46 -2.70 -4.67
N LEU A 224 -17.24 -1.65 -4.41
CA LEU A 224 -16.97 -0.73 -3.30
C LEU A 224 -17.09 -1.40 -1.93
N GLU A 225 -18.09 -2.24 -1.73
CA GLU A 225 -18.28 -3.01 -0.49
C GLU A 225 -17.07 -3.89 -0.22
N ILE A 226 -16.60 -4.64 -1.23
CA ILE A 226 -15.39 -5.46 -1.13
C ILE A 226 -14.18 -4.60 -0.74
N ILE A 227 -13.89 -3.52 -1.49
CA ILE A 227 -12.71 -2.68 -1.20
C ILE A 227 -12.79 -2.08 0.22
N ARG A 228 -13.98 -1.68 0.67
CA ARG A 228 -14.18 -1.07 1.99
C ARG A 228 -13.95 -2.04 3.14
N VAL A 229 -14.14 -3.34 2.95
CA VAL A 229 -13.80 -4.35 3.97
C VAL A 229 -12.31 -4.33 4.32
N HIS A 230 -11.44 -3.97 3.37
CA HIS A 230 -9.98 -3.88 3.56
C HIS A 230 -9.49 -2.47 3.94
N CYS A 231 -10.41 -1.49 4.03
CA CYS A 231 -10.08 -0.13 4.42
C CYS A 231 -10.04 0.02 5.95
N ALA A 232 -9.60 1.19 6.44
CA ALA A 232 -9.35 1.43 7.88
C ALA A 232 -10.52 1.13 8.83
N ASP A 233 -11.78 1.19 8.36
CA ASP A 233 -12.99 0.91 9.15
C ASP A 233 -13.61 -0.47 8.82
N GLY A 234 -12.96 -1.27 7.97
CA GLY A 234 -13.45 -2.57 7.51
C GLY A 234 -13.00 -3.74 8.40
N GLU A 235 -13.64 -4.89 8.23
CA GLU A 235 -13.34 -6.10 9.01
C GLU A 235 -11.94 -6.70 8.74
N GLU A 236 -11.34 -6.39 7.59
CA GLU A 236 -10.00 -6.82 7.17
C GLU A 236 -9.04 -5.61 7.05
N SER A 237 -9.19 -4.62 7.93
CA SER A 237 -8.40 -3.37 7.92
C SER A 237 -6.88 -3.57 8.03
N GLU A 238 -6.44 -4.72 8.53
CA GLU A 238 -5.03 -5.12 8.60
C GLU A 238 -4.36 -5.24 7.23
N ASP A 239 -5.13 -5.43 6.16
CA ASP A 239 -4.64 -5.51 4.78
C ASP A 239 -4.15 -4.15 4.26
N GLY A 240 -4.53 -3.07 4.96
CA GLY A 240 -3.98 -1.74 4.72
C GLY A 240 -4.37 -1.15 3.36
N VAL A 241 -5.50 -1.53 2.78
CA VAL A 241 -5.99 -0.92 1.54
C VAL A 241 -6.58 0.47 1.84
N GLU A 242 -6.33 1.43 0.96
CA GLU A 242 -6.99 2.73 1.00
C GLU A 242 -7.71 2.98 -0.33
N LEU A 243 -8.86 3.63 -0.29
CA LEU A 243 -9.65 3.93 -1.48
C LEU A 243 -9.88 5.43 -1.61
N LEU A 244 -9.48 5.99 -2.76
CA LEU A 244 -9.74 7.36 -3.15
C LEU A 244 -10.64 7.35 -4.40
N LEU A 245 -11.82 7.95 -4.32
CA LEU A 245 -12.76 8.07 -5.43
C LEU A 245 -12.70 9.48 -6.02
N GLU A 246 -12.52 9.59 -7.34
CA GLU A 246 -12.44 10.86 -8.08
C GLU A 246 -13.40 10.92 -9.28
#